data_AF-A0A183KHG2-F1
#
_entry.id   AF-A0A183KHG2-F1
#
_cell.length_a   1.000
_cell.length_b   1.000
_cell.length_c   1.000
_cell.angle_alpha   90.00
_cell.angle_beta   90.00
_cell.angle_gamma   90.00
#
_symmetry.space_group_name_H-M   'P 1'
#
loop_
_entity.id
_entity.type
_entity.pdbx_description
1 polymer ?
#
loop_
_entity_poly.entity_id
_entity_poly.type
_entity_poly.pdbx_seq_one_letter_code
_entity_poly.pdbx_strand_id
1 'polypeptide(L)'
;MSTHASMNSITNTPSQQIELSQSHTEYEVAIQAVMEILQEYDSDQLFPAFGFGAKVSSGGKLSHRYPLNGDVNNCYCKGMAGVLSAYRRCLTDLYSSGPILFAPIIREVSEAAKRSEAADNYYVLLILTNGTVDDWIETKKSVIEVSMIYAIRYFYEFK
;
A
#
# COMPACT_ATOMS: atom_id res chain seq x y z
N MET A 1 14.45 -47.04 -30.26
CA MET A 1 13.34 -47.20 -29.28
C MET A 1 13.37 -45.98 -28.37
N SER A 2 12.45 -45.05 -28.62
CA SER A 2 12.27 -43.78 -27.90
C SER A 2 11.83 -43.98 -26.45
N THR A 3 12.28 -43.11 -25.56
CA THR A 3 11.44 -42.60 -24.46
C THR A 3 11.72 -41.10 -24.29
N HIS A 4 10.78 -40.30 -24.79
CA HIS A 4 10.62 -38.88 -24.46
C HIS A 4 10.02 -38.78 -23.05
N ALA A 5 10.65 -38.04 -22.14
CA ALA A 5 10.01 -37.59 -20.92
C ALA A 5 9.25 -36.28 -21.22
N SER A 6 7.93 -36.35 -21.09
CA SER A 6 6.99 -35.28 -21.40
C SER A 6 7.09 -34.10 -20.43
N MET A 7 7.06 -32.89 -21.00
CA MET A 7 6.69 -31.65 -20.32
C MET A 7 5.28 -31.77 -19.74
N ASN A 8 5.13 -31.59 -18.42
CA ASN A 8 3.84 -31.35 -17.80
C ASN A 8 3.47 -29.86 -17.94
N SER A 9 2.70 -29.55 -18.98
CA SER A 9 1.95 -28.31 -19.11
C SER A 9 0.77 -28.32 -18.14
N ILE A 10 0.85 -27.51 -17.07
CA ILE A 10 -0.27 -27.22 -16.19
C ILE A 10 -1.23 -26.33 -16.99
N THR A 11 -2.27 -26.94 -17.55
CA THR A 11 -3.40 -26.24 -18.16
C THR A 11 -4.29 -25.69 -17.04
N ASN A 12 -4.13 -24.42 -16.70
CA ASN A 12 -5.11 -23.70 -15.89
C ASN A 12 -6.43 -23.67 -16.67
N THR A 13 -7.50 -24.22 -16.08
CA THR A 13 -8.83 -24.26 -16.70
C THR A 13 -9.53 -22.89 -16.57
N PRO A 14 -10.37 -22.50 -17.55
CA PRO A 14 -11.10 -21.21 -17.52
C PRO A 14 -11.97 -21.01 -16.27
N SER A 15 -12.37 -22.10 -15.62
CA SER A 15 -13.18 -22.11 -14.42
C SER A 15 -12.52 -21.37 -13.24
N GLN A 16 -11.19 -21.43 -13.10
CA GLN A 16 -10.46 -20.69 -12.07
C GLN A 16 -10.27 -19.20 -12.40
N GLN A 17 -10.32 -18.83 -13.69
CA GLN A 17 -10.28 -17.44 -14.13
C GLN A 17 -11.64 -16.74 -14.02
N ILE A 18 -12.75 -17.49 -13.98
CA ILE A 18 -14.11 -16.93 -13.97
C ILE A 18 -14.64 -16.65 -12.55
N GLU A 19 -14.14 -17.33 -11.52
CA GLU A 19 -14.55 -17.08 -10.11
C GLU A 19 -13.97 -15.78 -9.54
N LEU A 20 -12.97 -15.19 -10.21
CA LEU A 20 -12.39 -13.88 -9.87
C LEU A 20 -13.30 -12.69 -10.20
N SER A 21 -14.45 -12.90 -10.85
CA SER A 21 -15.20 -11.84 -11.52
C SER A 21 -16.33 -11.19 -10.72
N GLN A 22 -16.70 -11.69 -9.53
CA GLN A 22 -17.80 -11.11 -8.73
C GLN A 22 -17.64 -11.08 -7.21
N SER A 23 -16.52 -11.55 -6.63
CA SER A 23 -16.23 -11.33 -5.20
C SER A 23 -15.10 -10.32 -5.05
N HIS A 24 -15.32 -9.29 -4.23
CA HIS A 24 -14.26 -8.37 -3.84
C HIS A 24 -13.20 -9.16 -3.05
N THR A 25 -11.93 -8.92 -3.35
CA THR A 25 -10.85 -9.43 -2.50
C THR A 25 -10.98 -8.86 -1.08
N GLU A 26 -10.46 -9.57 -0.07
CA GLU A 26 -10.48 -9.08 1.33
C GLU A 26 -9.83 -7.68 1.46
N TYR A 27 -8.82 -7.41 0.63
CA TYR A 27 -8.18 -6.10 0.52
C TYR A 27 -9.14 -5.03 -0.02
N GLU A 28 -9.91 -5.31 -1.08
CA GLU A 28 -10.89 -4.36 -1.61
C GLU A 28 -12.00 -4.07 -0.60
N VAL A 29 -12.48 -5.09 0.11
CA VAL A 29 -13.47 -4.91 1.18
C VAL A 29 -12.92 -4.02 2.29
N ALA A 30 -11.68 -4.25 2.72
CA ALA A 30 -11.02 -3.43 3.74
C ALA A 30 -10.79 -1.98 3.26
N ILE A 31 -10.32 -1.78 2.03
CA ILE A 31 -10.16 -0.46 1.41
C ILE A 31 -11.50 0.27 1.39
N GLN A 32 -12.55 -0.38 0.89
CA GLN A 32 -13.88 0.21 0.79
C GLN A 32 -14.41 0.62 2.17
N ALA A 33 -14.38 -0.29 3.15
CA ALA A 33 -14.92 -0.03 4.49
C ALA A 33 -14.23 1.15 5.20
N VAL A 34 -12.91 1.31 5.03
CA VAL A 34 -12.17 2.41 5.64
C VAL A 34 -12.37 3.71 4.85
N MET A 35 -12.26 3.66 3.52
CA MET A 35 -12.31 4.86 2.69
C MET A 35 -13.71 5.44 2.56
N GLU A 36 -14.76 4.62 2.64
CA GLU A 36 -16.16 5.09 2.64
C GLU A 36 -16.41 6.15 3.71
N ILE A 37 -15.73 6.02 4.86
CA ILE A 37 -15.81 6.96 5.98
C ILE A 37 -14.76 8.06 5.86
N LEU A 38 -13.48 7.68 5.68
CA LEU A 38 -12.37 8.65 5.77
C LEU A 38 -12.37 9.67 4.63
N GLN A 39 -12.87 9.33 3.45
CA GLN A 39 -12.82 10.24 2.31
C GLN A 39 -13.70 11.49 2.49
N GLU A 40 -14.69 11.43 3.37
CA GLU A 40 -15.55 12.59 3.69
C GLU A 40 -14.84 13.61 4.61
N TYR A 41 -13.75 13.21 5.27
CA TYR A 41 -12.94 14.08 6.13
C TYR A 41 -11.72 14.67 5.41
N ASP A 42 -11.48 14.24 4.17
CA ASP A 42 -10.41 14.77 3.33
C ASP A 42 -11.02 15.74 2.30
N SER A 43 -10.68 17.02 2.41
CA SER A 43 -11.27 18.07 1.56
C SER A 43 -10.90 17.95 0.08
N ASP A 44 -9.72 17.40 -0.24
CA ASP A 44 -9.26 17.27 -1.62
C ASP A 44 -9.48 15.86 -2.17
N GLN A 45 -9.71 14.88 -1.30
CA GLN A 45 -9.90 13.46 -1.63
C GLN A 45 -8.77 12.90 -2.51
N LEU A 46 -7.54 13.38 -2.34
CA LEU A 46 -6.36 12.90 -3.02
C LEU A 46 -5.58 12.00 -2.07
N PHE A 47 -5.68 10.69 -2.30
CA PHE A 47 -5.06 9.69 -1.45
C PHE A 47 -3.78 9.15 -2.08
N PRO A 48 -2.60 9.35 -1.48
CA PRO A 48 -1.40 8.61 -1.85
C PRO A 48 -1.65 7.11 -1.65
N ALA A 49 -1.45 6.30 -2.69
CA ALA A 49 -1.67 4.86 -2.61
C ALA A 49 -0.45 4.09 -3.13
N PHE A 50 0.09 3.20 -2.30
CA PHE A 50 1.32 2.47 -2.59
C PHE A 50 1.17 0.97 -2.39
N GLY A 51 1.82 0.20 -3.26
CA GLY A 51 2.12 -1.20 -3.03
C GLY A 51 3.55 -1.37 -2.51
N PHE A 52 3.81 -2.46 -1.81
CA PHE A 52 5.12 -2.85 -1.28
C PHE A 52 5.23 -4.38 -1.28
N GLY A 53 6.44 -4.91 -1.06
CA GLY A 53 6.64 -6.36 -0.96
C GLY A 53 6.50 -7.13 -2.27
N ALA A 54 6.56 -6.45 -3.42
CA ALA A 54 6.53 -7.08 -4.74
C ALA A 54 7.44 -6.36 -5.74
N LYS A 55 7.94 -7.09 -6.74
CA LYS A 55 8.65 -6.52 -7.89
C LYS A 55 7.67 -6.23 -9.02
N VAL A 56 7.66 -4.98 -9.48
CA VAL A 56 6.92 -4.54 -10.67
C VAL A 56 7.79 -4.78 -11.91
N SER A 57 7.16 -5.17 -13.02
CA SER A 57 7.79 -5.63 -14.27
C SER A 57 8.67 -4.61 -15.01
N SER A 58 8.67 -3.33 -14.63
CA SER A 58 9.44 -2.29 -15.32
C SER A 58 10.91 -2.26 -14.89
N GLY A 59 11.76 -3.05 -15.56
CA GLY A 59 13.17 -2.68 -15.79
C GLY A 59 14.19 -2.86 -14.66
N GLY A 60 13.91 -3.66 -13.63
CA GLY A 60 14.96 -4.32 -12.86
C GLY A 60 15.47 -3.62 -11.58
N LYS A 61 14.81 -2.57 -11.08
CA LYS A 61 15.10 -2.06 -9.73
C LYS A 61 14.06 -2.59 -8.74
N LEU A 62 14.52 -3.35 -7.75
CA LEU A 62 13.68 -3.69 -6.59
C LEU A 62 13.26 -2.37 -5.93
N SER A 63 11.98 -2.03 -6.06
CA SER A 63 11.41 -0.90 -5.35
C SER A 63 10.69 -1.42 -4.13
N HIS A 64 11.11 -0.98 -2.94
CA HIS A 64 10.47 -1.35 -1.67
C HIS A 64 9.04 -0.81 -1.55
N ARG A 65 8.67 0.12 -2.43
CA ARG A 65 7.33 0.67 -2.61
C ARG A 65 7.13 1.12 -4.05
N TYR A 66 5.91 1.14 -4.53
CA TYR A 66 5.58 1.68 -5.85
C TYR A 66 4.17 2.28 -5.83
N PRO A 67 3.91 3.34 -6.59
CA PRO A 67 2.57 3.94 -6.63
C PRO A 67 1.59 2.99 -7.32
N LEU A 68 0.43 2.74 -6.69
CA LEU A 68 -0.56 1.78 -7.22
C LEU A 68 -1.16 2.23 -8.56
N ASN A 69 -1.17 3.53 -8.83
CA ASN A 69 -1.68 4.08 -10.09
C ASN A 69 -0.67 3.97 -11.25
N GLY A 70 0.56 3.51 -10.98
CA GLY A 70 1.64 3.35 -11.96
C GLY A 70 2.43 4.62 -12.28
N ASP A 71 2.07 5.78 -11.71
CA ASP A 71 2.73 7.06 -11.99
C ASP A 71 3.78 7.39 -10.91
N VAL A 72 5.06 7.27 -11.27
CA VAL A 72 6.20 7.55 -10.39
C VAL A 72 6.33 9.02 -9.99
N ASN A 73 5.71 9.93 -10.72
CA ASN A 73 5.73 11.37 -10.43
C ASN A 73 4.51 11.82 -9.64
N ASN A 74 3.44 11.01 -9.61
CA ASN A 74 2.19 11.33 -8.92
C ASN A 74 1.55 10.08 -8.33
N CYS A 75 1.67 9.89 -7.01
CA CYS A 75 1.10 8.75 -6.30
C CYS A 75 -0.38 8.92 -5.88
N TYR A 76 -0.99 10.07 -6.16
CA TYR A 76 -2.32 10.39 -5.67
C TYR A 76 -3.42 9.73 -6.50
N CYS A 77 -4.39 9.15 -5.81
CA CYS A 77 -5.60 8.58 -6.35
C CYS A 77 -6.81 9.41 -5.90
N LYS A 78 -7.71 9.75 -6.83
CA LYS A 78 -8.89 10.56 -6.51
C LYS A 78 -10.00 9.69 -5.91
N GLY A 79 -10.29 9.91 -4.63
CA GLY A 79 -11.36 9.24 -3.89
C GLY A 79 -11.17 7.73 -3.73
N MET A 80 -12.13 7.09 -3.06
CA MET A 80 -12.18 5.63 -2.90
C MET A 80 -12.15 4.90 -4.25
N ALA A 81 -12.93 5.38 -5.23
CA ALA A 81 -13.00 4.77 -6.56
C ALA A 81 -11.63 4.77 -7.27
N GLY A 82 -10.85 5.85 -7.13
CA GLY A 82 -9.50 5.94 -7.68
C GLY A 82 -8.55 4.93 -7.06
N VAL A 83 -8.58 4.77 -5.73
CA VAL A 83 -7.73 3.79 -5.02
C VAL A 83 -8.08 2.35 -5.40
N LEU A 84 -9.37 1.99 -5.41
CA LEU A 84 -9.80 0.64 -5.83
C LEU A 84 -9.41 0.34 -7.28
N SER A 85 -9.55 1.32 -8.17
CA SER A 85 -9.16 1.19 -9.58
C SER A 85 -7.64 1.05 -9.74
N ALA A 86 -6.85 1.76 -8.96
CA ALA A 86 -5.39 1.63 -8.93
C ALA A 86 -4.97 0.27 -8.38
N TYR A 87 -5.55 -0.19 -7.27
CA TYR A 87 -5.32 -1.50 -6.69
C TYR A 87 -5.57 -2.64 -7.70
N ARG A 88 -6.74 -2.65 -8.35
CA ARG A 88 -7.10 -3.66 -9.35
C ARG A 88 -6.12 -3.72 -10.52
N ARG A 89 -5.71 -2.55 -11.04
CA ARG A 89 -4.72 -2.47 -12.12
C ARG A 89 -3.36 -2.98 -11.68
N CYS A 90 -2.93 -2.62 -10.48
CA CYS A 90 -1.64 -3.06 -9.96
C CYS A 90 -1.53 -4.60 -9.90
N LEU A 91 -2.61 -5.32 -9.58
CA LEU A 91 -2.57 -6.78 -9.47
C LEU A 91 -2.14 -7.49 -10.76
N THR A 92 -2.37 -6.89 -11.93
CA THR A 92 -1.96 -7.49 -13.22
C THR A 92 -0.46 -7.37 -13.50
N ASP A 93 0.23 -6.47 -12.80
CA ASP A 93 1.61 -6.07 -13.10
C ASP A 93 2.64 -6.68 -12.12
N LEU A 94 2.19 -7.48 -11.16
CA LEU A 94 3.03 -8.10 -10.13
C LEU A 94 3.68 -9.39 -10.62
N TYR A 95 5.01 -9.46 -10.54
CA TYR A 95 5.77 -10.58 -11.10
C TYR A 95 6.45 -11.48 -10.05
N SER A 96 6.78 -10.96 -8.86
CA SER A 96 7.36 -11.76 -7.77
C SER A 96 7.23 -11.08 -6.42
N SER A 97 7.20 -11.87 -5.35
CA SER A 97 7.23 -11.37 -3.97
C SER A 97 8.64 -10.89 -3.57
N GLY A 98 8.67 -9.88 -2.72
CA GLY A 98 9.85 -9.37 -2.03
C GLY A 98 9.60 -9.29 -0.52
N PRO A 99 10.58 -8.80 0.26
CA PRO A 99 10.38 -8.64 1.69
C PRO A 99 9.30 -7.59 1.98
N ILE A 100 8.49 -7.85 3.01
CA ILE A 100 7.45 -6.98 3.52
C ILE A 100 8.09 -6.02 4.54
N LEU A 101 8.31 -4.78 4.12
CA LEU A 101 8.98 -3.75 4.91
C LEU A 101 8.02 -2.60 5.20
N PHE A 102 7.69 -2.35 6.47
CA PHE A 102 6.77 -1.26 6.85
C PHE A 102 7.48 0.03 7.23
N ALA A 103 8.72 -0.06 7.73
CA ALA A 103 9.44 1.11 8.19
C ALA A 103 9.59 2.22 7.11
N PRO A 104 9.83 1.91 5.82
CA PRO A 104 9.90 2.94 4.77
C PRO A 104 8.61 3.76 4.62
N ILE A 105 7.44 3.11 4.58
CA ILE A 105 6.17 3.81 4.35
C ILE A 105 5.74 4.63 5.58
N ILE A 106 6.00 4.13 6.79
CA ILE A 106 5.74 4.85 8.04
C ILE A 106 6.56 6.15 8.08
N ARG A 107 7.86 6.08 7.73
CA ARG A 107 8.72 7.27 7.68
C ARG A 107 8.32 8.24 6.59
N GLU A 108 7.83 7.78 5.45
CA GLU A 108 7.35 8.69 4.40
C GLU A 108 6.14 9.51 4.85
N VAL A 109 5.15 8.87 5.50
CA VAL A 109 4.00 9.57 6.07
C VAL A 109 4.44 10.52 7.19
N SER A 110 5.39 10.11 8.02
CA SER A 110 6.02 10.95 9.04
C SER A 110 6.60 12.23 8.45
N GLU A 111 7.39 12.12 7.40
CA GLU A 111 8.02 13.26 6.74
C GLU A 111 7.01 14.12 5.97
N ALA A 112 5.96 13.52 5.41
CA ALA A 112 4.85 14.27 4.82
C ALA A 112 4.11 15.10 5.87
N ALA A 113 3.81 14.51 7.03
CA ALA A 113 3.18 15.19 8.14
C ALA A 113 4.03 16.34 8.68
N LYS A 114 5.34 16.14 8.85
CA LYS A 114 6.28 17.20 9.30
C LYS A 114 6.38 18.38 8.33
N ARG A 115 6.29 18.13 7.02
CA ARG A 115 6.32 19.18 5.98
C ARG A 115 5.00 19.93 5.85
N SER A 116 3.92 19.38 6.39
CA SER A 116 2.61 20.03 6.36
C SER A 116 2.67 21.28 7.24
N GLU A 117 2.72 22.46 6.62
CA GLU A 117 2.72 23.74 7.35
C GLU A 117 1.35 24.04 7.99
N ALA A 118 0.30 23.38 7.50
CA ALA A 118 -1.04 23.48 8.06
C ALA A 118 -1.13 22.63 9.34
N ALA A 119 -1.24 23.30 10.48
CA ALA A 119 -1.40 22.70 11.80
C ALA A 119 -2.69 21.87 11.97
N ASP A 120 -3.55 21.85 10.95
CA ASP A 120 -4.90 21.25 11.00
C ASP A 120 -4.99 19.89 10.27
N ASN A 121 -3.91 19.42 9.64
CA ASN A 121 -3.90 18.13 8.94
C ASN A 121 -3.55 16.97 9.88
N TYR A 122 -4.44 15.97 9.95
CA TYR A 122 -4.18 14.71 10.63
C TYR A 122 -4.07 13.57 9.61
N TYR A 123 -2.96 12.84 9.66
CA TYR A 123 -2.66 11.78 8.69
C TYR A 123 -3.03 10.40 9.24
N VAL A 124 -3.82 9.64 8.47
CA VAL A 124 -4.13 8.23 8.75
C VAL A 124 -3.42 7.34 7.74
N LEU A 125 -2.56 6.43 8.22
CA LEU A 125 -1.89 5.43 7.40
C LEU A 125 -2.59 4.08 7.56
N LEU A 126 -3.24 3.60 6.50
CA LEU A 126 -3.78 2.23 6.42
C LEU A 126 -2.75 1.30 5.76
N ILE A 127 -2.35 0.25 6.46
CA ILE A 127 -1.48 -0.81 5.92
C ILE A 127 -2.29 -2.12 5.91
N LEU A 128 -2.42 -2.74 4.73
CA LEU A 128 -3.05 -4.04 4.56
C LEU A 128 -1.99 -5.08 4.21
N THR A 129 -1.97 -6.21 4.91
CA THR A 129 -1.04 -7.31 4.64
C THR A 129 -1.66 -8.65 5.03
N ASN A 130 -1.20 -9.73 4.41
CA ASN A 130 -1.47 -11.12 4.78
C ASN A 130 -0.22 -11.84 5.32
N GLY A 131 0.88 -11.12 5.53
CA GLY A 131 2.19 -11.68 5.87
C GLY A 131 2.78 -11.12 7.16
N THR A 132 3.97 -11.62 7.48
CA THR A 132 4.77 -11.10 8.60
C THR A 132 5.67 -9.96 8.12
N VAL A 133 6.02 -9.06 9.05
CA VAL A 133 6.86 -7.89 8.76
C VAL A 133 8.33 -8.29 8.89
N ASP A 134 9.11 -8.13 7.83
CA ASP A 134 10.51 -8.56 7.77
C ASP A 134 11.45 -7.55 8.49
N ASP A 135 11.06 -6.28 8.60
CA ASP A 135 11.81 -5.21 9.27
C ASP A 135 11.21 -4.79 10.62
N TRP A 136 10.81 -5.76 11.45
CA TRP A 136 10.06 -5.49 12.67
C TRP A 136 10.78 -4.52 13.64
N ILE A 137 12.12 -4.58 13.73
CA ILE A 137 12.92 -3.70 14.59
C ILE A 137 12.81 -2.25 14.10
N GLU A 138 13.00 -2.03 12.81
CA GLU A 138 12.93 -0.72 12.16
C GLU A 138 11.50 -0.18 12.15
N THR A 139 10.51 -1.06 11.96
CA THR A 139 9.09 -0.73 12.02
C THR A 139 8.73 -0.24 13.41
N LYS A 140 9.14 -0.95 14.46
CA LYS A 140 8.94 -0.51 15.86
C LYS A 140 9.58 0.86 16.11
N LYS A 141 10.82 1.07 15.69
CA LYS A 141 11.51 2.37 15.83
C LYS A 141 10.73 3.47 15.12
N SER A 142 10.28 3.22 13.89
CA SER A 142 9.53 4.21 13.09
C SER A 142 8.20 4.59 13.74
N VAL A 143 7.48 3.63 14.32
CA VAL A 143 6.22 3.91 15.06
C VAL A 143 6.49 4.78 16.30
N ILE A 144 7.56 4.48 17.05
CA ILE A 144 7.94 5.29 18.23
C ILE A 144 8.35 6.70 17.81
N GLU A 145 9.11 6.84 16.72
CA GLU A 145 9.50 8.15 16.18
C GLU A 145 8.29 8.97 15.72
N VAL A 146 7.32 8.33 15.07
CA VAL A 146 6.09 9.00 14.61
C VAL A 146 5.20 9.44 15.76
N SER A 147 5.07 8.63 16.81
CA SER A 147 4.25 9.00 17.96
C SER A 147 4.76 10.25 18.67
N MET A 148 6.07 10.50 18.65
CA MET A 148 6.70 11.69 19.23
C MET A 148 6.36 12.99 18.47
N ILE A 149 6.00 12.91 17.18
CA ILE A 149 5.70 14.10 16.35
C ILE A 149 4.40 14.78 16.80
N TYR A 150 3.42 13.99 17.24
CA TYR A 150 2.13 14.51 17.73
C TYR A 150 2.06 14.61 19.27
N ALA A 151 3.02 14.01 20.00
CA ALA A 151 2.96 13.91 21.45
C ALA A 151 3.37 15.17 22.24
N ILE A 152 3.94 16.23 21.65
CA ILE A 152 4.28 17.44 22.42
C ILE A 152 4.03 18.72 21.61
N ARG A 153 2.81 19.26 21.69
CA ARG A 153 2.56 20.70 21.55
C ARG A 153 1.52 21.22 22.55
N TYR A 154 1.60 20.72 23.78
CA TYR A 154 1.03 21.40 24.95
C TYR A 154 2.12 21.51 26.03
N PHE A 155 3.03 22.47 25.85
CA PHE A 155 3.77 23.05 26.97
C PHE A 155 3.06 24.37 27.30
N TYR A 156 2.09 24.33 28.21
CA TYR A 156 1.65 25.54 28.91
C TYR A 156 2.50 25.63 30.18
N GLU A 157 3.47 26.54 30.17
CA GLU A 157 4.20 26.95 31.37
C GLU A 157 3.28 27.90 32.16
N PHE A 158 2.69 27.42 33.26
CA PHE A 158 2.10 28.31 34.26
C PHE A 158 3.17 28.59 35.31
N LYS A 159 3.57 29.88 35.41
CA LYS A 159 4.35 30.42 36.52
C LYS A 159 3.63 30.26 37.85
#